data_AF-A0A6L8U397-F1
#
_entry.id   AF-A0A6L8U397-F1
#
_cell.length_a   1.000
_cell.length_b   1.000
_cell.length_c   1.000
_cell.angle_alpha   90.00
_cell.angle_beta   90.00
_cell.angle_gamma   90.00
#
_symmetry.space_group_name_H-M   'P 1'
#
loop_
_entity.id
_entity.type
_entity.pdbx_description
1 polymer ?
#
loop_
_entity_poly.entity_id
_entity_poly.type
_entity_poly.pdbx_seq_one_letter_code
_entity_poly.pdbx_strand_id
1 'polypeptide(L)'
;MASGNKLYESFSPFPGLRPFTPEESDFFFGRERESEEIFLKLLRSRFVAVTGASGSGKSSLVQGGLIPRIKSLSEAGETQWRIVNVRPGSDPLGNLAS
;
A
#
# COMPACT_ATOMS: atom_id res chain seq x y z
N MET A 1 22.30 19.55 35.58
CA MET A 1 20.95 20.09 35.36
C MET A 1 20.49 19.67 33.97
N ALA A 2 19.43 18.89 33.87
CA ALA A 2 18.84 18.48 32.61
C ALA A 2 18.03 19.64 32.01
N SER A 3 18.14 19.88 30.71
CA SER A 3 17.17 20.69 29.97
C SER A 3 16.92 19.99 28.64
N GLY A 4 15.69 19.54 28.47
CA GLY A 4 15.26 18.65 27.40
C GLY A 4 15.11 19.38 26.07
N ASN A 5 15.57 18.73 25.01
CA ASN A 5 15.19 19.06 23.65
C ASN A 5 14.28 17.93 23.14
N LYS A 6 13.00 18.05 23.45
CA LYS A 6 11.93 17.23 22.88
C LYS A 6 10.95 18.18 22.19
N LEU A 7 11.43 18.87 21.15
CA LEU A 7 10.62 19.79 20.37
C LEU A 7 10.08 19.04 19.16
N TYR A 8 8.83 18.60 19.31
CA TYR A 8 7.90 18.11 18.28
C TYR A 8 8.54 17.43 17.06
N GLU A 9 8.57 16.09 17.05
CA GLU A 9 8.46 15.42 15.75
C GLU A 9 7.14 15.89 15.14
N SER A 10 7.24 16.66 14.06
CA SER A 10 6.10 17.11 13.26
C SER A 10 5.38 15.86 12.76
N PHE A 11 4.30 15.47 13.42
CA PHE A 11 3.39 14.44 12.93
C PHE A 11 2.65 15.01 11.72
N SER A 12 3.25 14.86 10.53
CA SER A 12 2.58 15.15 9.26
C SER A 12 1.78 13.92 8.85
N PRO A 13 0.44 14.02 8.68
CA PRO A 13 -0.37 12.90 8.21
C PRO A 13 -0.05 12.53 6.75
N PHE A 14 0.56 13.45 5.99
CA PHE A 14 0.95 13.22 4.61
C PHE A 14 2.43 12.83 4.53
N PRO A 15 2.73 11.68 3.88
CA PRO A 15 4.06 11.09 3.91
C PRO A 15 5.07 11.76 2.96
N GLY A 16 4.66 12.73 2.16
CA GLY A 16 5.48 13.33 1.11
C GLY A 16 5.68 12.38 -0.07
N LEU A 17 6.94 12.15 -0.46
CA LEU A 17 7.28 11.33 -1.65
C LEU A 17 7.26 9.81 -1.40
N ARG A 18 7.30 9.37 -0.13
CA ARG A 18 7.17 7.93 0.17
C ARG A 18 5.70 7.52 -0.01
N PRO A 19 5.42 6.27 -0.39
CA PRO A 19 4.05 5.78 -0.35
C PRO A 19 3.50 5.78 1.07
N PHE A 20 2.18 5.88 1.18
CA PHE A 20 1.47 5.54 2.43
C PHE A 20 1.80 4.11 2.84
N THR A 21 1.82 3.83 4.14
CA THR A 21 1.83 2.46 4.66
C THR A 21 0.38 1.97 4.86
N PRO A 22 0.16 0.66 4.99
CA PRO A 22 -1.17 0.13 5.31
C PRO A 22 -1.76 0.69 6.61
N GLU A 23 -0.92 1.04 7.57
CA GLU A 23 -1.31 1.58 8.88
C GLU A 23 -1.71 3.06 8.79
N GLU A 24 -1.42 3.73 7.67
CA GLU A 24 -1.79 5.11 7.38
C GLU A 24 -3.03 5.21 6.48
N SER A 25 -3.81 4.12 6.35
CA SER A 25 -5.00 4.06 5.49
C SER A 25 -6.04 5.12 5.82
N ASP A 26 -6.14 5.51 7.09
CA ASP A 26 -7.08 6.52 7.57
C ASP A 26 -6.77 7.92 7.01
N PHE A 27 -5.59 8.12 6.43
CA PHE A 27 -5.17 9.36 5.78
C PHE A 27 -5.16 9.25 4.24
N PHE A 28 -5.63 8.13 3.68
CA PHE A 28 -5.67 7.87 2.24
C PHE A 28 -7.11 7.96 1.71
N PHE A 29 -7.39 8.97 0.87
CA PHE A 29 -8.75 9.25 0.38
C PHE A 29 -8.82 9.50 -1.14
N GLY A 30 -10.01 9.38 -1.70
CA GLY A 30 -10.36 9.78 -3.07
C GLY A 30 -9.91 8.80 -4.15
N ARG A 31 -9.51 7.59 -3.74
CA ARG A 31 -8.99 6.50 -4.58
C ARG A 31 -9.57 5.13 -4.18
N GLU A 32 -10.71 5.14 -3.50
CA GLU A 32 -11.41 3.97 -3.01
C GLU A 32 -11.91 3.12 -4.18
N ARG A 33 -12.43 3.79 -5.22
CA ARG A 33 -12.95 3.12 -6.43
C ARG A 33 -11.84 2.36 -7.17
N GLU A 34 -10.66 2.94 -7.32
CA GLU A 34 -9.52 2.28 -7.96
C GLU A 34 -9.02 1.09 -7.15
N SER A 35 -9.00 1.23 -5.82
CA SER A 35 -8.61 0.13 -4.91
C SER A 35 -9.59 -1.04 -5.03
N GLU A 36 -10.89 -0.75 -5.06
CA GLU A 36 -11.95 -1.73 -5.27
C GLU A 36 -11.85 -2.40 -6.65
N GLU A 37 -11.60 -1.62 -7.70
CA GLU A 37 -11.46 -2.15 -9.05
C GLU A 37 -10.29 -3.14 -9.15
N ILE A 38 -9.16 -2.83 -8.51
CA ILE A 38 -8.01 -3.75 -8.46
C ILE A 38 -8.37 -5.02 -7.69
N PHE A 39 -9.03 -4.89 -6.53
CA PHE A 39 -9.47 -6.04 -5.74
C PHE A 39 -10.39 -6.97 -6.55
N LEU A 40 -11.43 -6.42 -7.20
CA LEU A 40 -12.36 -7.19 -8.03
C LEU A 40 -11.67 -7.85 -9.23
N LYS A 41 -10.63 -7.23 -9.78
CA LYS A 41 -9.78 -7.84 -10.83
C LYS A 41 -8.96 -9.01 -10.28
N LEU A 42 -8.39 -8.87 -9.08
CA LEU A 42 -7.64 -9.95 -8.42
C LEU A 42 -8.51 -11.17 -8.07
N LEU A 43 -9.81 -10.98 -7.81
CA LEU A 43 -10.75 -12.10 -7.62
C LEU A 43 -10.99 -12.91 -8.91
N ARG A 44 -10.77 -12.31 -10.08
CA ARG A 44 -10.99 -12.96 -11.39
C ARG A 44 -9.70 -13.37 -12.09
N SER A 45 -8.57 -12.79 -11.70
CA SER A 45 -7.26 -12.95 -12.34
C SER A 45 -6.16 -13.11 -11.31
N ARG A 46 -5.22 -14.02 -11.54
CA ARG A 46 -4.06 -14.24 -10.66
C ARG A 46 -3.00 -13.12 -10.71
N PHE A 47 -3.17 -12.16 -11.62
CA PHE A 47 -2.22 -11.08 -11.84
C PHE A 47 -2.96 -9.80 -12.28
N VAL A 48 -2.57 -8.67 -11.69
CA VAL A 48 -3.04 -7.33 -12.06
C VAL A 48 -1.85 -6.39 -12.08
N ALA A 49 -1.63 -5.71 -13.21
CA ALA A 49 -0.64 -4.67 -13.34
C ALA A 49 -1.26 -3.29 -13.06
N VAL A 50 -0.62 -2.48 -12.20
CA VAL A 50 -1.00 -1.09 -11.93
C VAL A 50 0.01 -0.16 -12.60
N THR A 51 -0.41 0.51 -13.66
CA THR A 51 0.46 1.37 -14.49
C THR A 51 0.04 2.84 -14.42
N GLY A 52 0.96 3.76 -14.72
CA GLY A 52 0.69 5.20 -14.68
C GLY A 52 1.96 6.03 -14.50
N ALA A 53 1.86 7.34 -14.70
CA ALA A 53 2.99 8.28 -14.63
C ALA A 53 3.79 8.15 -13.32
N SER A 54 5.09 8.46 -13.37
CA SER A 54 5.89 8.52 -12.13
C SER A 54 5.30 9.55 -11.18
N GLY A 55 5.31 9.25 -9.87
CA GLY A 55 4.71 10.13 -8.85
C GLY A 55 3.18 10.14 -8.80
N SER A 56 2.46 9.42 -9.67
CA SER A 56 0.98 9.41 -9.68
C SER A 56 0.33 8.68 -8.49
N GLY A 57 1.11 8.25 -7.50
CA GLY A 57 0.59 7.60 -6.29
C GLY A 57 0.27 6.11 -6.41
N LYS A 58 0.75 5.39 -7.44
CA LYS A 58 0.46 3.94 -7.63
C LYS A 58 0.82 3.08 -6.41
N SER A 59 2.01 3.30 -5.85
CA SER A 59 2.45 2.58 -4.66
C SER A 59 1.58 2.92 -3.46
N SER A 60 1.19 4.19 -3.30
CA SER A 60 0.23 4.61 -2.27
C SER A 60 -1.16 3.99 -2.46
N LEU A 61 -1.65 3.88 -3.70
CA LEU A 61 -2.91 3.21 -4.02
C LEU A 61 -2.91 1.75 -3.56
N VAL A 62 -1.81 1.04 -3.81
CA VAL A 62 -1.67 -0.35 -3.36
C VAL A 62 -1.53 -0.43 -1.84
N GLN A 63 -0.68 0.40 -1.24
CA GLN A 63 -0.33 0.29 0.18
C GLN A 63 -1.36 0.90 1.12
N GLY A 64 -1.92 2.07 0.81
CA GLY A 64 -2.91 2.77 1.63
C GLY A 64 -4.37 2.46 1.28
N GLY A 65 -4.63 1.93 0.08
CA GLY A 65 -5.99 1.60 -0.38
C GLY A 65 -6.27 0.10 -0.46
N LEU A 66 -5.55 -0.61 -1.34
CA LEU A 66 -5.81 -2.03 -1.63
C LEU A 66 -5.45 -2.97 -0.47
N ILE A 67 -4.23 -2.87 0.07
CA ILE A 67 -3.75 -3.77 1.12
C ILE A 67 -4.62 -3.70 2.39
N PRO A 68 -4.99 -2.51 2.91
CA PRO A 68 -5.87 -2.39 4.07
C PRO A 68 -7.22 -3.06 3.85
N ARG A 69 -7.80 -2.93 2.66
CA ARG A 69 -9.04 -3.63 2.28
C ARG A 69 -8.88 -5.15 2.28
N ILE A 70 -7.78 -5.68 1.75
CA ILE A 70 -7.52 -7.13 1.77
C ILE A 70 -7.32 -7.63 3.20
N LYS A 71 -6.61 -6.86 4.04
CA LYS A 71 -6.41 -7.18 5.46
C LYS A 71 -7.74 -7.24 6.21
N SER A 72 -8.61 -6.22 6.06
CA SER A 72 -9.89 -6.18 6.75
C SER A 72 -10.81 -7.35 6.39
N LEU A 73 -10.86 -7.73 5.11
CA LEU A 73 -11.60 -8.91 4.65
C LEU A 73 -10.99 -10.22 5.17
N SER A 74 -9.67 -10.28 5.35
CA SER A 74 -8.99 -11.45 5.91
C SER A 74 -9.26 -11.58 7.41
N GLU A 75 -9.28 -10.46 8.14
CA GLU A 75 -9.62 -10.40 9.57
C GLU A 75 -11.09 -10.75 9.84
N ALA A 76 -11.99 -10.36 8.94
CA ALA A 76 -13.39 -10.76 8.96
C ALA A 76 -13.63 -12.25 8.59
N GLY A 77 -12.58 -12.97 8.15
CA GLY A 77 -12.68 -14.36 7.73
C GLY A 77 -13.35 -14.56 6.36
N GLU A 78 -13.57 -13.50 5.58
CA GLU A 78 -14.19 -13.57 4.26
C GLU A 78 -13.21 -14.04 3.18
N THR A 79 -11.90 -13.81 3.38
CA THR A 79 -10.85 -14.20 2.44
C THR A 79 -9.59 -14.66 3.19
N GLN A 80 -8.67 -15.33 2.50
CA GLN A 80 -7.38 -15.75 3.07
C GLN A 80 -6.25 -15.34 2.14
N TRP A 81 -5.82 -14.08 2.26
CA TRP A 81 -4.68 -13.57 1.48
C TRP A 81 -3.41 -13.55 2.32
N ARG A 82 -2.29 -13.97 1.72
CA ARG A 82 -0.95 -13.71 2.24
C ARG A 82 -0.36 -12.53 1.48
N ILE A 83 0.06 -11.50 2.20
CA ILE A 83 0.61 -10.28 1.61
C ILE A 83 2.13 -10.34 1.67
N VAL A 84 2.78 -10.25 0.51
CA VAL A 84 4.24 -10.18 0.36
C VAL A 84 4.56 -8.96 -0.51
N ASN A 85 5.50 -8.13 -0.06
CA ASN A 85 5.96 -6.97 -0.82
C ASN A 85 7.37 -7.22 -1.34
N VAL A 86 7.55 -7.16 -2.65
CA VAL A 86 8.83 -7.41 -3.32
C VAL A 86 9.16 -6.23 -4.23
N ARG A 87 10.43 -5.82 -4.24
CA ARG A 87 10.99 -4.89 -5.22
C ARG A 87 12.03 -5.62 -6.03
N PRO A 88 11.65 -6.27 -7.14
CA PRO A 88 12.48 -7.27 -7.76
C PRO A 88 13.58 -6.65 -8.66
N GLY A 89 13.95 -5.39 -8.43
CA GLY A 89 15.11 -4.73 -9.03
C GLY A 89 15.15 -4.79 -10.56
N SER A 90 16.34 -5.06 -11.09
CA SER A 90 16.63 -5.14 -12.53
C SER A 90 16.25 -6.47 -13.18
N ASP A 91 15.87 -7.49 -12.40
CA ASP A 91 15.40 -8.79 -12.91
C ASP A 91 14.08 -9.21 -12.24
N PRO A 92 12.95 -8.63 -12.67
CA PRO A 92 11.66 -8.86 -12.04
C PRO A 92 11.21 -10.33 -12.02
N LEU A 93 11.47 -11.06 -13.10
CA LEU A 93 11.02 -12.44 -13.25
C LEU A 93 11.95 -13.41 -12.51
N GLY A 94 13.27 -13.22 -12.62
CA GLY A 94 14.23 -14.05 -11.88
C GLY A 94 14.05 -13.90 -10.36
N ASN A 95 13.92 -12.67 -9.87
CA ASN A 95 13.79 -12.39 -8.44
C ASN A 95 12.43 -12.78 -7.83
N LEU A 96 11.43 -13.13 -8.64
CA LEU A 96 10.12 -13.62 -8.17
C LEU A 96 9.94 -15.14 -8.33
N ALA A 97 10.77 -15.80 -9.14
CA ALA A 97 10.63 -17.23 -9.46
C ALA A 97 11.54 -18.15 -8.64
N SER A 98 12.48 -17.60 -7.87
CA SER A 98 13.38 -18.33 -6.94
C SER A 98 12.81 -18.41 -5.53
#